data_AF-A0A6N0NW79-F1
#
_entry.id   AF-A0A6N0NW79-F1
#
_cell.length_a   1.000
_cell.length_b   1.000
_cell.length_c   1.000
_cell.angle_alpha   90.00
_cell.angle_beta   90.00
_cell.angle_gamma   90.00
#
_symmetry.space_group_name_H-M   'P 1'
#
loop_
_entity.id
_entity.type
_entity.pdbx_description
1 polymer ?
#
loop_
_entity_poly.entity_id
_entity_poly.type
_entity_poly.pdbx_seq_one_letter_code
_entity_poly.pdbx_strand_id
1 'polypeptide(L)'
;MKTAIIYIDIDDDLSKAGISSPVIGETKARQAIEKASRFLALDSDFNSMVTAFNIYLDMKEKGEDVEIVFIAGSQRGGLDSQMVLSKQVDEVIRVVKPDQAILVYDSPEDAKAIPVIESRLKIVGIERVIVEQHRGVEETYILFAKYIKRLVTETRYSRLFLGVPGIILFVSSILAIAGLTAYVLPAILLVLGGAMLVRGFGIDDALEKWWENSTAMVIVAILSAISLVLAIVNGYLTALTFNTLSIKSTSSIILAILPYLTFSIIILYFGKLISRALIKDIKIWHDMLKIVASILAYFILSDILKNLQSGIYVIQLQYLYLLLLSSFVLIVTYFGLLNVEKSRVKSQ
;
A
#
# COMPACT_ATOMS: atom_id res chain seq x y z
N MET A 1 38.17 16.65 30.27
CA MET A 1 36.85 16.09 29.90
C MET A 1 37.14 14.82 29.15
N LYS A 2 36.63 13.70 29.64
CA LYS A 2 36.93 12.38 29.08
C LYS A 2 35.93 12.04 27.98
N THR A 3 36.41 11.68 26.80
CA THR A 3 35.57 11.31 25.65
C THR A 3 35.66 9.81 25.37
N ALA A 4 34.52 9.11 25.32
CA ALA A 4 34.47 7.73 24.85
C ALA A 4 34.22 7.69 23.34
N ILE A 5 35.10 7.02 22.59
CA ILE A 5 34.85 6.67 21.19
C ILE A 5 34.19 5.30 21.20
N ILE A 6 32.93 5.23 20.76
CA ILE A 6 32.09 4.04 20.88
C ILE A 6 31.75 3.52 19.48
N TYR A 7 32.32 2.38 19.10
CA TYR A 7 31.81 1.61 17.95
C TYR A 7 30.62 0.75 18.40
N ILE A 8 29.62 0.66 17.54
CA ILE A 8 28.31 0.06 17.81
C ILE A 8 28.02 -1.03 16.76
N ASP A 9 27.64 -2.21 17.25
CA ASP A 9 27.19 -3.37 16.46
C ASP A 9 25.97 -4.01 17.14
N ILE A 10 24.75 -3.70 16.70
CA ILE A 10 23.50 -4.11 17.37
C ILE A 10 23.17 -5.59 17.18
N ASP A 11 23.49 -6.18 16.02
CA ASP A 11 23.22 -7.58 15.72
C ASP A 11 24.31 -8.55 16.18
N ASP A 12 25.37 -8.02 16.79
CA ASP A 12 26.40 -8.74 17.55
C ASP A 12 27.24 -9.67 16.67
N ASP A 13 27.74 -9.11 15.57
CA ASP A 13 28.67 -9.77 14.63
C ASP A 13 30.08 -9.90 15.21
N LEU A 14 30.44 -9.05 16.18
CA LEU A 14 31.59 -9.21 17.07
C LEU A 14 31.64 -10.60 17.72
N SER A 15 30.50 -11.11 18.21
CA SER A 15 30.45 -12.45 18.84
C SER A 15 30.74 -13.59 17.86
N LYS A 16 30.39 -13.43 16.57
CA LYS A 16 30.70 -14.40 15.50
C LYS A 16 32.20 -14.46 15.23
N ALA A 17 32.89 -13.33 15.36
CA ALA A 17 34.35 -13.25 15.36
C ALA A 17 34.98 -13.71 16.69
N GLY A 18 34.18 -14.15 17.66
CA GLY A 18 34.60 -14.59 19.00
C GLY A 18 35.07 -13.45 19.90
N ILE A 19 34.66 -12.21 19.63
CA ILE A 19 35.00 -11.04 20.43
C ILE A 19 33.86 -10.83 21.44
N SER A 20 34.19 -10.78 22.72
CA SER A 20 33.21 -10.52 23.78
C SER A 20 33.10 -9.02 24.05
N SER A 21 31.90 -8.47 23.87
CA SER A 21 31.56 -7.08 24.19
C SER A 21 31.03 -6.94 25.64
N PRO A 22 31.24 -5.77 26.30
CA PRO A 22 31.93 -4.59 25.79
C PRO A 22 33.46 -4.75 25.82
N VAL A 23 34.13 -4.30 24.76
CA VAL A 23 35.59 -4.19 24.67
C VAL A 23 35.98 -2.79 25.12
N ILE A 24 36.77 -2.68 26.19
CA ILE A 24 37.17 -1.37 26.75
C ILE A 24 38.70 -1.30 26.79
N GLY A 25 39.27 -0.22 26.25
CA GLY A 25 40.69 0.07 26.34
C GLY A 25 41.47 -0.27 25.07
N GLU A 26 42.53 0.50 24.81
CA GLU A 26 43.34 0.40 23.59
C GLU A 26 43.84 -1.02 23.31
N THR A 27 44.44 -1.69 24.29
CA THR A 27 45.02 -3.03 24.09
C THR A 27 43.96 -4.05 23.69
N LYS A 28 42.79 -4.01 24.33
CA LYS A 28 41.69 -4.94 24.03
C LYS A 28 41.05 -4.60 22.68
N ALA A 29 40.88 -3.32 22.36
CA ALA A 29 40.39 -2.87 21.06
C ALA A 29 41.32 -3.32 19.92
N ARG A 30 42.64 -3.20 20.10
CA ARG A 30 43.64 -3.67 19.12
C ARG A 30 43.55 -5.19 18.90
N GLN A 31 43.41 -5.97 19.98
CA GLN A 31 43.22 -7.42 19.89
C GLN A 31 41.89 -7.79 19.21
N ALA A 32 40.83 -7.04 19.48
CA ALA A 32 39.53 -7.22 18.84
C ALA A 32 39.63 -6.94 17.33
N ILE A 33 40.29 -5.86 16.91
CA ILE A 33 40.54 -5.55 15.49
C ILE A 33 41.38 -6.64 14.84
N GLU A 34 42.46 -7.10 15.48
CA GLU A 34 43.28 -8.18 14.95
C GLU A 34 42.45 -9.45 14.74
N LYS A 35 41.59 -9.80 15.70
CA LYS A 35 40.69 -10.95 15.58
C LYS A 35 39.66 -10.73 14.46
N ALA A 36 39.01 -9.58 14.43
CA ALA A 36 38.05 -9.20 13.41
C ALA A 36 38.66 -9.22 12.01
N SER A 37 39.94 -8.84 11.84
CA SER A 37 40.62 -8.87 10.54
C SER A 37 40.66 -10.27 9.88
N ARG A 38 40.52 -11.34 10.67
CA ARG A 38 40.49 -12.72 10.15
C ARG A 38 39.09 -13.21 9.79
N PHE A 39 38.05 -12.63 10.41
CA PHE A 39 36.68 -13.13 10.30
C PHE A 39 35.72 -12.16 9.59
N LEU A 40 35.98 -10.85 9.68
CA LEU A 40 35.14 -9.76 9.20
C LEU A 40 35.86 -8.89 8.15
N ALA A 41 36.92 -9.39 7.51
CA ALA A 41 37.78 -8.61 6.60
C ALA A 41 37.03 -7.89 5.46
N LEU A 42 35.93 -8.50 4.98
CA LEU A 42 35.10 -7.95 3.90
C LEU A 42 33.88 -7.19 4.42
N ASP A 43 33.67 -7.17 5.74
CA ASP A 43 32.51 -6.57 6.37
C ASP A 43 32.71 -5.08 6.63
N SER A 44 31.61 -4.32 6.63
CA SER A 44 31.64 -2.91 7.00
C SER A 44 31.89 -2.71 8.50
N ASP A 45 31.56 -3.69 9.33
CA ASP A 45 31.88 -3.73 10.77
C ASP A 45 33.38 -3.57 11.04
N PHE A 46 34.22 -4.32 10.33
CA PHE A 46 35.67 -4.22 10.50
C PHE A 46 36.19 -2.82 10.17
N ASN A 47 35.67 -2.21 9.11
CA ASN A 47 36.02 -0.85 8.72
C ASN A 47 35.56 0.18 9.76
N SER A 48 34.40 -0.04 10.38
CA SER A 48 33.89 0.79 11.47
C SER A 48 34.73 0.70 12.73
N MET A 49 35.16 -0.51 13.12
CA MET A 49 36.09 -0.72 14.24
C MET A 49 37.42 0.02 14.01
N VAL A 50 37.97 -0.08 12.80
CA VAL A 50 39.23 0.59 12.43
C VAL A 50 39.05 2.11 12.41
N THR A 51 37.93 2.62 11.87
CA THR A 51 37.60 4.05 11.89
C THR A 51 37.51 4.59 13.31
N ALA A 52 36.80 3.89 14.21
CA ALA A 52 36.71 4.27 15.62
C ALA A 52 38.08 4.28 16.30
N PHE A 53 38.93 3.29 16.00
CA PHE A 53 40.28 3.24 16.53
C PHE A 53 41.18 4.37 16.02
N ASN A 54 41.05 4.75 14.75
CA ASN A 54 41.78 5.89 14.19
C ASN A 54 41.36 7.21 14.84
N ILE A 55 40.05 7.44 15.03
CA ILE A 55 39.54 8.62 15.76
C ILE A 55 40.12 8.68 17.18
N TYR A 56 40.17 7.54 17.88
CA TYR A 56 40.79 7.44 19.19
C TYR A 56 42.28 7.81 19.16
N LEU A 57 43.05 7.27 18.21
CA LEU A 57 44.48 7.59 18.08
C LEU A 57 44.70 9.08 17.79
N ASP A 58 43.96 9.65 16.84
CA ASP A 58 44.09 11.05 16.45
C ASP A 58 43.82 12.01 17.62
N MET A 59 42.81 11.71 18.45
CA MET A 59 42.50 12.54 19.63
C MET A 59 43.52 12.34 20.75
N LYS A 60 43.99 11.10 20.94
CA LYS A 60 45.04 10.79 21.92
C LYS A 60 46.36 11.48 21.59
N GLU A 61 46.76 11.50 20.32
CA GLU A 61 47.96 12.20 19.84
C GLU A 61 47.89 13.71 20.06
N LYS A 62 46.68 14.29 20.03
CA LYS A 62 46.43 15.69 20.38
C LYS A 62 46.46 15.96 21.90
N GLY A 63 46.67 14.92 22.72
CA GLY A 63 46.72 15.03 24.18
C GLY A 63 45.34 15.10 24.85
N GLU A 64 44.28 14.70 24.15
CA GLU A 64 42.93 14.65 24.73
C GLU A 64 42.74 13.42 25.64
N ASP A 65 41.92 13.55 26.68
CA ASP A 65 41.54 12.44 27.55
C ASP A 65 40.45 11.62 26.86
N VAL A 66 40.86 10.52 26.20
CA VAL A 66 39.97 9.69 25.39
C VAL A 66 40.09 8.21 25.74
N GLU A 67 39.00 7.47 25.55
CA GLU A 67 38.96 6.02 25.71
C GLU A 67 38.21 5.36 24.54
N ILE A 68 38.69 4.21 24.08
CA ILE A 68 38.06 3.43 23.00
C ILE A 68 37.21 2.31 23.58
N VAL A 69 36.00 2.17 23.03
CA VAL A 69 35.01 1.19 23.48
C VAL A 69 34.31 0.58 22.27
N PHE A 70 34.19 -0.76 22.24
CA PHE A 70 33.31 -1.46 21.30
C PHE A 70 32.17 -2.08 22.09
N ILE A 71 30.93 -1.78 21.71
CA ILE A 71 29.73 -2.37 22.31
C ILE A 71 28.97 -3.14 21.26
N ALA A 72 28.32 -4.23 21.69
CA ALA A 72 27.46 -5.01 20.82
C ALA A 72 26.09 -5.27 21.46
N GLY A 73 25.09 -5.56 20.62
CA GLY A 73 23.75 -5.94 21.05
C GLY A 73 23.59 -7.46 21.18
N SER A 74 22.69 -8.04 20.40
CA SER A 74 22.39 -9.47 20.46
C SER A 74 21.93 -10.01 19.11
N GLN A 75 22.39 -11.22 18.75
CA GLN A 75 21.94 -11.95 17.57
C GLN A 75 20.43 -12.26 17.54
N ARG A 76 19.73 -12.19 18.68
CA ARG A 76 18.27 -12.40 18.76
C ARG A 76 17.48 -11.22 18.16
N GLY A 77 18.10 -10.05 18.05
CA GLY A 77 17.49 -8.85 17.51
C GLY A 77 16.43 -8.22 18.43
N GLY A 78 15.85 -7.12 17.96
CA GLY A 78 14.71 -6.46 18.58
C GLY A 78 15.01 -5.92 19.99
N LEU A 79 14.09 -6.19 20.93
CA LEU A 79 14.19 -5.69 22.31
C LEU A 79 15.36 -6.30 23.07
N ASP A 80 15.72 -7.56 22.80
CA ASP A 80 16.84 -8.24 23.46
C ASP A 80 18.16 -7.51 23.20
N SER A 81 18.41 -7.10 21.95
CA SER A 81 19.62 -6.35 21.56
C SER A 81 19.68 -5.00 22.27
N GLN A 82 18.57 -4.29 22.37
CA GLN A 82 18.50 -3.01 23.09
C GLN A 82 18.76 -3.17 24.59
N MET A 83 18.25 -4.26 25.20
CA MET A 83 18.50 -4.56 26.62
C MET A 83 19.96 -4.94 26.90
N VAL A 84 20.59 -5.71 26.02
CA VAL A 84 22.01 -6.04 26.14
C VAL A 84 22.87 -4.79 25.97
N LEU A 85 22.62 -4.02 24.92
CA LEU A 85 23.30 -2.76 24.66
C LEU A 85 23.20 -1.81 25.85
N SER A 86 22.00 -1.65 26.42
CA SER A 86 21.77 -0.83 27.62
C SER A 86 22.68 -1.25 28.79
N LYS A 87 22.81 -2.56 29.05
CA LYS A 87 23.67 -3.07 30.14
C LYS A 87 25.15 -2.82 29.85
N GLN A 88 25.58 -2.97 28.61
CA GLN A 88 26.96 -2.69 28.21
C GLN A 88 27.29 -1.20 28.36
N VAL A 89 26.38 -0.32 27.97
CA VAL A 89 26.53 1.13 28.16
C VAL A 89 26.65 1.48 29.66
N ASP A 90 25.83 0.88 30.51
CA ASP A 90 25.91 1.05 31.97
C ASP A 90 27.28 0.59 32.53
N GLU A 91 27.81 -0.51 32.03
CA GLU A 91 29.15 -1.00 32.38
C GLU A 91 30.26 -0.06 31.92
N VAL A 92 30.18 0.44 30.67
CA VAL A 92 31.14 1.40 30.11
C VAL A 92 31.17 2.67 30.94
N ILE A 93 30.00 3.23 31.30
CA ILE A 93 29.92 4.43 32.14
C ILE A 93 30.55 4.18 33.50
N ARG A 94 30.32 3.01 34.11
CA ARG A 94 30.88 2.66 35.41
C ARG A 94 32.41 2.55 35.40
N VAL A 95 32.98 1.93 34.35
CA VAL A 95 34.42 1.65 34.24
C VAL A 95 35.19 2.84 33.69
N VAL A 96 34.73 3.42 32.58
CA VAL A 96 35.43 4.47 31.85
C VAL A 96 35.17 5.85 32.45
N LYS A 97 33.96 6.08 32.99
CA LYS A 97 33.45 7.36 33.46
C LYS A 97 33.64 8.51 32.45
N PRO A 98 33.13 8.37 31.22
CA PRO A 98 33.23 9.42 30.21
C PRO A 98 32.27 10.58 30.51
N ASP A 99 32.68 11.80 30.15
CA ASP A 99 31.83 12.99 30.18
C ASP A 99 30.95 13.10 28.93
N GLN A 100 31.45 12.57 27.81
CA GLN A 100 30.82 12.63 26.49
C GLN A 100 31.23 11.45 25.61
N ALA A 101 30.49 11.22 24.52
CA ALA A 101 30.80 10.18 23.53
C ALA A 101 30.77 10.67 22.08
N ILE A 102 31.61 10.03 21.27
CA ILE A 102 31.54 10.04 19.81
C ILE A 102 31.15 8.63 19.38
N LEU A 103 30.10 8.51 18.58
CA LEU A 103 29.58 7.21 18.14
C LEU A 103 30.05 6.91 16.73
N VAL A 104 30.41 5.66 16.47
CA VAL A 104 30.84 5.16 15.16
C VAL A 104 30.01 3.94 14.79
N TYR A 105 29.39 3.95 13.61
CA TYR A 105 28.57 2.85 13.11
C TYR A 105 28.53 2.86 11.57
N ASP A 106 28.16 1.75 10.94
CA ASP A 106 28.00 1.62 9.48
C ASP A 106 26.54 1.48 9.03
N SER A 107 25.71 0.77 9.79
CA SER A 107 24.37 0.42 9.36
C SER A 107 23.26 1.32 9.94
N PRO A 108 22.12 1.48 9.24
CA PRO A 108 20.92 2.09 9.82
C PRO A 108 20.35 1.31 11.01
N GLU A 109 20.68 0.02 11.15
CA GLU A 109 20.24 -0.77 12.29
C GLU A 109 20.99 -0.31 13.55
N ASP A 110 22.31 -0.16 13.47
CA ASP A 110 23.17 0.31 14.57
C ASP A 110 22.84 1.73 15.04
N ALA A 111 22.37 2.57 14.12
CA ALA A 111 21.88 3.90 14.47
C ALA A 111 20.73 3.87 15.50
N LYS A 112 20.01 2.75 15.66
CA LYS A 112 18.96 2.60 16.70
C LYS A 112 19.53 2.56 18.12
N ALA A 113 20.84 2.41 18.30
CA ALA A 113 21.52 2.51 19.59
C ALA A 113 21.59 3.94 20.10
N ILE A 114 21.55 4.94 19.20
CA ILE A 114 21.77 6.35 19.51
C ILE A 114 20.85 6.81 20.65
N PRO A 115 19.50 6.61 20.61
CA PRO A 115 18.63 7.05 21.71
C PRO A 115 18.93 6.35 23.05
N VAL A 116 19.40 5.09 23.01
CA VAL A 116 19.73 4.33 24.22
C VAL A 116 20.97 4.92 24.89
N ILE A 117 21.98 5.30 24.11
CA ILE A 117 23.22 5.91 24.60
C ILE A 117 22.97 7.35 25.03
N GLU A 118 22.23 8.12 24.22
CA GLU A 118 21.89 9.53 24.49
C GLU A 118 21.17 9.72 25.83
N SER A 119 20.34 8.75 26.22
CA SER A 119 19.63 8.78 27.51
C SER A 119 20.55 8.76 28.75
N ARG A 120 21.84 8.42 28.59
CA ARG A 120 22.80 8.25 29.69
C ARG A 120 24.07 9.07 29.54
N LEU A 121 24.48 9.37 28.31
CA LEU A 121 25.74 10.02 28.01
C LEU A 121 25.56 11.05 26.91
N LYS A 122 26.19 12.22 27.07
CA LYS A 122 26.14 13.30 26.08
C LYS A 122 26.87 12.87 24.81
N ILE A 123 26.17 12.82 23.68
CA ILE A 123 26.77 12.56 22.37
C ILE A 123 27.23 13.90 21.77
N VAL A 124 28.52 14.00 21.43
CA VAL A 124 29.11 15.21 20.84
C VAL A 124 29.49 15.04 19.36
N GLY A 125 29.50 13.81 18.86
CA GLY A 125 29.80 13.51 17.47
C GLY A 125 29.26 12.15 17.06
N ILE A 126 28.98 12.02 15.77
CA ILE A 126 28.53 10.78 15.13
C ILE A 126 29.31 10.64 13.83
N GLU A 127 30.01 9.52 13.68
CA GLU A 127 30.70 9.13 12.44
C GLU A 127 29.97 7.94 11.82
N ARG A 128 29.44 8.11 10.62
CA ARG A 128 28.80 7.02 9.87
C ARG A 128 29.75 6.51 8.79
N VAL A 129 30.18 5.26 8.93
CA VAL A 129 31.13 4.61 8.02
C VAL A 129 30.38 4.01 6.84
N ILE A 130 30.77 4.38 5.63
CA ILE A 130 30.22 3.81 4.39
C ILE A 130 31.37 3.16 3.63
N VAL A 131 31.28 1.84 3.43
CA VAL A 131 32.29 1.06 2.72
C VAL A 131 31.85 0.85 1.27
N GLU A 132 32.65 1.35 0.33
CA GLU A 132 32.44 1.11 -1.10
C GLU A 132 32.86 -0.33 -1.45
N GLN A 133 31.88 -1.23 -1.60
CA GLN A 133 32.12 -2.58 -2.11
C GLN A 133 31.89 -2.63 -3.63
N HIS A 134 32.95 -2.86 -4.41
CA HIS A 134 32.80 -3.26 -5.80
C HIS A 134 32.35 -4.72 -5.86
N ARG A 135 31.03 -4.96 -5.77
CA ARG A 135 30.47 -6.32 -5.91
C ARG A 135 30.63 -6.80 -7.35
N GLY A 136 31.30 -7.94 -7.51
CA GLY A 136 31.44 -8.61 -8.80
C GLY A 136 30.10 -9.15 -9.33
N VAL A 137 30.02 -9.31 -10.65
CA VAL A 137 28.85 -9.86 -11.37
C VAL A 137 28.46 -11.26 -10.85
N GLU A 138 29.41 -12.03 -10.31
CA GLU A 138 29.25 -13.42 -9.87
C GLU A 138 28.32 -13.60 -8.67
N GLU A 139 28.40 -12.74 -7.65
CA GLU A 139 27.52 -12.79 -6.47
C GLU A 139 26.07 -12.47 -6.82
N THR A 140 25.87 -11.59 -7.81
CA THR A 140 24.55 -11.25 -8.32
C THR A 140 23.90 -12.50 -8.95
N TYR A 141 24.66 -13.33 -9.68
CA TYR A 141 24.14 -14.58 -10.24
C TYR A 141 23.74 -15.60 -9.16
N ILE A 142 24.50 -15.70 -8.07
CA ILE A 142 24.17 -16.61 -6.96
C ILE A 142 22.86 -16.19 -6.28
N LEU A 143 22.67 -14.89 -6.07
CA LEU A 143 21.43 -14.33 -5.53
C LEU A 143 20.25 -14.59 -6.47
N PHE A 144 20.40 -14.33 -7.77
CA PHE A 144 19.38 -14.65 -8.76
C PHE A 144 19.02 -16.13 -8.77
N ALA A 145 20.01 -17.03 -8.76
CA ALA A 145 19.78 -18.48 -8.72
C ALA A 145 19.03 -18.90 -7.44
N LYS A 146 19.37 -18.31 -6.29
CA LYS A 146 18.67 -18.55 -5.02
C LYS A 146 17.22 -18.07 -5.08
N TYR A 147 16.94 -16.91 -5.66
CA TYR A 147 15.57 -16.41 -5.82
C TYR A 147 14.76 -17.28 -6.80
N ILE A 148 15.32 -17.65 -7.94
CA ILE A 148 14.66 -18.58 -8.88
C ILE A 148 14.34 -19.90 -8.18
N LYS A 149 15.28 -20.46 -7.41
CA LYS A 149 15.04 -21.68 -6.64
C LYS A 149 13.88 -21.51 -5.67
N ARG A 150 13.83 -20.41 -4.91
CA ARG A 150 12.71 -20.10 -4.00
C ARG A 150 11.37 -19.99 -4.74
N LEU A 151 11.34 -19.33 -5.90
CA LEU A 151 10.14 -19.20 -6.72
C LEU A 151 9.57 -20.57 -7.13
N VAL A 152 10.40 -21.59 -7.29
CA VAL A 152 9.96 -22.95 -7.66
C VAL A 152 9.60 -23.78 -6.42
N THR A 153 10.43 -23.73 -5.37
CA THR A 153 10.32 -24.67 -4.23
C THR A 153 9.35 -24.23 -3.15
N GLU A 154 9.19 -22.93 -2.91
CA GLU A 154 8.33 -22.44 -1.84
C GLU A 154 6.88 -22.36 -2.33
N THR A 155 5.98 -23.10 -1.69
CA THR A 155 4.57 -23.23 -2.11
C THR A 155 3.84 -21.89 -2.25
N ARG A 156 4.16 -20.90 -1.42
CA ARG A 156 3.57 -19.55 -1.52
C ARG A 156 3.94 -18.87 -2.83
N TYR A 157 5.21 -18.91 -3.21
CA TYR A 157 5.74 -18.21 -4.39
C TYR A 157 5.53 -19.02 -5.67
N SER A 158 5.64 -20.34 -5.59
CA SER A 158 5.42 -21.27 -6.70
C SER A 158 4.01 -21.21 -7.28
N ARG A 159 2.97 -21.06 -6.43
CA ARG A 159 1.59 -20.85 -6.92
C ARG A 159 1.45 -19.60 -7.78
N LEU A 160 2.13 -18.52 -7.43
CA LEU A 160 2.07 -17.25 -8.16
C LEU A 160 2.94 -17.30 -9.43
N PHE A 161 4.17 -17.79 -9.32
CA PHE A 161 5.15 -17.72 -10.41
C PHE A 161 4.99 -18.84 -11.43
N LEU A 162 4.62 -20.05 -11.00
CA LEU A 162 4.41 -21.20 -11.89
C LEU A 162 2.92 -21.52 -12.05
N GLY A 163 2.14 -21.45 -10.97
CA GLY A 163 0.73 -21.82 -10.99
C GLY A 163 -0.11 -20.90 -11.88
N VAL A 164 -0.04 -19.58 -11.67
CA VAL A 164 -0.84 -18.62 -12.47
C VAL A 164 -0.48 -18.68 -13.96
N PRO A 165 0.80 -18.59 -14.38
CA PRO A 165 1.14 -18.76 -15.79
C PRO A 165 0.81 -20.17 -16.31
N GLY A 166 1.00 -21.22 -15.51
CA GLY A 166 0.66 -22.58 -15.88
C GLY A 166 -0.82 -22.78 -16.19
N ILE A 167 -1.71 -22.21 -15.37
CA ILE A 167 -3.16 -22.21 -15.63
C ILE A 167 -3.48 -21.43 -16.91
N ILE A 168 -2.88 -20.24 -17.09
CA ILE A 168 -3.07 -19.44 -18.31
C ILE A 168 -2.68 -20.24 -19.54
N LEU A 169 -1.51 -20.87 -19.55
CA LEU A 169 -1.03 -21.69 -20.67
C LEU A 169 -1.95 -22.89 -20.91
N PHE A 170 -2.33 -23.61 -19.85
CA PHE A 170 -3.21 -24.77 -19.93
C PHE A 170 -4.58 -24.43 -20.53
N VAL A 171 -5.24 -23.39 -20.01
CA VAL A 171 -6.52 -22.92 -20.53
C VAL A 171 -6.39 -22.39 -21.96
N SER A 172 -5.30 -21.68 -22.26
CA SER A 172 -5.01 -21.21 -23.62
C SER A 172 -4.87 -22.36 -24.61
N SER A 173 -4.22 -23.46 -24.23
CA SER A 173 -4.11 -24.66 -25.06
C SER A 173 -5.47 -25.32 -25.31
N ILE A 174 -6.33 -25.43 -24.29
CA ILE A 174 -7.69 -25.96 -24.45
C ILE A 174 -8.50 -25.11 -25.43
N LEU A 175 -8.47 -23.78 -25.26
CA LEU A 175 -9.14 -22.83 -26.16
C LEU A 175 -8.62 -22.95 -27.59
N ALA A 176 -7.31 -23.12 -27.77
CA ALA A 176 -6.71 -23.30 -29.09
C ALA A 176 -7.18 -24.59 -29.77
N ILE A 177 -7.22 -25.71 -29.04
CA ILE A 177 -7.72 -27.01 -29.55
C ILE A 177 -9.21 -26.90 -29.93
N ALA A 178 -9.99 -26.14 -29.18
CA ALA A 178 -11.40 -25.88 -29.48
C ALA A 178 -11.62 -24.87 -30.63
N GLY A 179 -10.56 -24.35 -31.25
CA GLY A 179 -10.65 -23.34 -32.32
C GLY A 179 -11.02 -21.94 -31.83
N LEU A 180 -10.95 -21.69 -30.52
CA LEU A 180 -11.33 -20.43 -29.84
C LEU A 180 -10.14 -19.52 -29.54
N THR A 181 -9.04 -19.64 -30.31
CA THR A 181 -7.79 -18.90 -30.10
C THR A 181 -8.00 -17.38 -30.05
N ALA A 182 -8.98 -16.85 -30.79
CA ALA A 182 -9.33 -15.43 -30.79
C ALA A 182 -9.71 -14.88 -29.40
N TYR A 183 -10.18 -15.73 -28.48
CA TYR A 183 -10.62 -15.35 -27.15
C TYR A 183 -9.52 -15.47 -26.08
N VAL A 184 -8.36 -16.05 -26.41
CA VAL A 184 -7.28 -16.29 -25.45
C VAL A 184 -6.73 -14.98 -24.88
N LEU A 185 -6.27 -14.07 -25.73
CA LEU A 185 -5.72 -12.79 -25.28
C LEU A 185 -6.76 -11.91 -24.57
N PRO A 186 -8.00 -11.74 -25.10
CA PRO A 186 -9.05 -11.04 -24.37
C PRO A 186 -9.34 -11.63 -22.98
N ALA A 187 -9.38 -12.96 -22.84
CA ALA A 187 -9.61 -13.61 -21.55
C ALA A 187 -8.48 -13.35 -20.55
N ILE A 188 -7.21 -13.40 -20.99
CA ILE A 188 -6.05 -13.08 -20.15
C ILE A 188 -6.12 -11.63 -19.67
N LEU A 189 -6.36 -10.68 -20.58
CA LEU A 189 -6.47 -9.26 -20.25
C LEU A 189 -7.65 -8.98 -19.32
N LEU A 190 -8.77 -9.67 -19.50
CA LEU A 190 -9.94 -9.56 -18.63
C LEU A 190 -9.62 -10.00 -17.19
N VAL A 191 -8.95 -11.15 -17.02
CA VAL A 191 -8.59 -11.67 -15.70
C VAL A 191 -7.55 -10.79 -15.03
N LEU A 192 -6.48 -10.40 -15.75
CA LEU A 192 -5.44 -9.52 -15.21
C LEU A 192 -6.00 -8.14 -14.86
N GLY A 193 -6.75 -7.52 -15.78
CA GLY A 193 -7.39 -6.23 -15.55
C GLY A 193 -8.38 -6.29 -14.39
N GLY A 194 -9.21 -7.34 -14.32
CA GLY A 194 -10.13 -7.56 -13.20
C GLY A 194 -9.40 -7.69 -11.87
N ALA A 195 -8.33 -8.48 -11.80
CA ALA A 195 -7.52 -8.64 -10.59
C ALA A 195 -6.87 -7.30 -10.17
N MET A 196 -6.37 -6.52 -11.13
CA MET A 196 -5.80 -5.19 -10.89
C MET A 196 -6.85 -4.19 -10.41
N LEU A 197 -8.08 -4.22 -10.95
CA LEU A 197 -9.16 -3.36 -10.48
C LEU A 197 -9.54 -3.71 -9.03
N VAL A 198 -9.71 -5.00 -8.73
CA VAL A 198 -10.07 -5.45 -7.38
C VAL A 198 -9.02 -5.00 -6.36
N ARG A 199 -7.73 -5.29 -6.62
CA ARG A 199 -6.64 -4.93 -5.69
C ARG A 199 -6.30 -3.45 -5.71
N GLY A 200 -6.27 -2.82 -6.88
CA GLY A 200 -5.85 -1.43 -7.05
C GLY A 200 -6.82 -0.43 -6.43
N PHE A 201 -8.11 -0.76 -6.38
CA PHE A 201 -9.13 0.06 -5.72
C PHE A 201 -9.48 -0.43 -4.30
N GLY A 202 -8.81 -1.48 -3.78
CA GLY A 202 -9.12 -2.06 -2.48
C GLY A 202 -10.58 -2.52 -2.37
N ILE A 203 -11.13 -3.08 -3.47
CA ILE A 203 -12.54 -3.49 -3.54
C ILE A 203 -12.80 -4.63 -2.55
N ASP A 204 -11.80 -5.50 -2.35
CA ASP A 204 -11.80 -6.55 -1.32
C ASP A 204 -12.01 -5.97 0.08
N ASP A 205 -11.21 -5.00 0.49
CA ASP A 205 -11.32 -4.37 1.82
C ASP A 205 -12.63 -3.57 1.97
N ALA A 206 -13.08 -2.92 0.90
CA ALA A 206 -14.33 -2.16 0.89
C ALA A 206 -15.56 -3.09 1.04
N LEU A 207 -15.55 -4.24 0.37
CA LEU A 207 -16.60 -5.25 0.47
C LEU A 207 -16.67 -5.86 1.87
N GLU A 208 -15.53 -6.17 2.48
CA GLU A 208 -15.45 -6.71 3.84
C GLU A 208 -16.06 -5.72 4.86
N LYS A 209 -15.65 -4.44 4.79
CA LYS A 209 -16.24 -3.38 5.63
C LYS A 209 -17.74 -3.20 5.40
N TRP A 210 -18.23 -3.34 4.16
CA TRP A 210 -19.67 -3.24 3.89
C TRP A 210 -20.44 -4.46 4.41
N TRP A 211 -19.84 -5.64 4.36
CA TRP A 211 -20.42 -6.87 4.89
C TRP A 211 -20.64 -6.79 6.40
N GLU A 212 -19.66 -6.28 7.14
CA GLU A 212 -19.75 -6.09 8.59
C GLU A 212 -20.81 -5.05 8.98
N ASN A 213 -20.99 -4.01 8.17
CA ASN A 213 -21.87 -2.89 8.50
C ASN A 213 -23.33 -3.06 8.05
N SER A 214 -23.59 -3.77 6.94
CA SER A 214 -24.96 -4.05 6.47
C SER A 214 -25.02 -5.11 5.38
N THR A 215 -25.46 -6.34 5.71
CA THR A 215 -25.68 -7.42 4.74
C THR A 215 -26.62 -7.02 3.59
N ALA A 216 -27.62 -6.18 3.88
CA ALA A 216 -28.54 -5.66 2.87
C ALA A 216 -27.84 -4.80 1.80
N MET A 217 -26.83 -4.00 2.19
CA MET A 217 -26.04 -3.20 1.24
C MET A 217 -25.18 -4.07 0.33
N VAL A 218 -24.66 -5.20 0.81
CA VAL A 218 -23.90 -6.13 -0.03
C VAL A 218 -24.78 -6.75 -1.11
N ILE A 219 -25.95 -7.27 -0.74
CA ILE A 219 -26.90 -7.85 -1.71
C ILE A 219 -27.25 -6.82 -2.78
N VAL A 220 -27.54 -5.59 -2.36
CA VAL A 220 -27.84 -4.48 -3.26
C VAL A 220 -26.65 -4.12 -4.16
N ALA A 221 -25.41 -4.14 -3.63
CA ALA A 221 -24.20 -3.90 -4.42
C ALA A 221 -23.96 -4.98 -5.47
N ILE A 222 -24.20 -6.26 -5.14
CA ILE A 222 -24.13 -7.38 -6.08
C ILE A 222 -25.16 -7.21 -7.19
N LEU A 223 -26.42 -6.91 -6.86
CA LEU A 223 -27.48 -6.67 -7.85
C LEU A 223 -27.15 -5.48 -8.77
N SER A 224 -26.59 -4.41 -8.20
CA SER A 224 -26.09 -3.27 -8.96
C SER A 224 -24.97 -3.67 -9.93
N ALA A 225 -23.99 -4.44 -9.46
CA ALA A 225 -22.88 -4.92 -10.29
C ALA A 225 -23.36 -5.82 -11.45
N ILE A 226 -24.29 -6.74 -11.17
CA ILE A 226 -24.93 -7.57 -12.21
C ILE A 226 -25.61 -6.68 -13.25
N SER A 227 -26.35 -5.66 -12.82
CA SER A 227 -27.00 -4.71 -13.74
C SER A 227 -25.97 -3.96 -14.61
N LEU A 228 -24.83 -3.54 -14.05
CA LEU A 228 -23.77 -2.90 -14.85
C LEU A 228 -23.17 -3.84 -15.90
N VAL A 229 -22.98 -5.12 -15.55
CA VAL A 229 -22.52 -6.14 -16.51
C VAL A 229 -23.54 -6.31 -17.64
N LEU A 230 -24.83 -6.40 -17.30
CA LEU A 230 -25.91 -6.47 -18.29
C LEU A 230 -25.95 -5.22 -19.18
N ALA A 231 -25.65 -4.05 -18.63
CA ALA A 231 -25.54 -2.80 -19.39
C ALA A 231 -24.46 -2.92 -20.46
N ILE A 232 -23.26 -3.38 -20.10
CA ILE A 232 -22.13 -3.56 -21.03
C ILE A 232 -22.47 -4.59 -22.10
N VAL A 233 -23.02 -5.74 -21.70
CA VAL A 233 -23.39 -6.81 -22.63
C VAL A 233 -24.44 -6.32 -23.62
N ASN A 234 -25.51 -5.69 -23.14
CA ASN A 234 -26.58 -5.22 -24.02
C ASN A 234 -26.12 -4.07 -24.93
N GLY A 235 -25.25 -3.19 -24.44
CA GLY A 235 -24.60 -2.15 -25.23
C GLY A 235 -23.75 -2.74 -26.36
N TYR A 236 -22.94 -3.75 -26.06
CA TYR A 236 -22.14 -4.46 -27.05
C TYR A 236 -22.99 -5.19 -28.09
N LEU A 237 -24.02 -5.94 -27.66
CA LEU A 237 -24.94 -6.63 -28.57
C LEU A 237 -25.66 -5.64 -29.50
N THR A 238 -26.10 -4.50 -28.96
CA THR A 238 -26.73 -3.43 -29.75
C THR A 238 -25.74 -2.79 -30.73
N ALA A 239 -24.46 -2.67 -30.35
CA ALA A 239 -23.42 -2.14 -31.23
C ALA A 239 -23.18 -3.05 -32.44
N LEU A 240 -23.23 -4.37 -32.27
CA LEU A 240 -23.06 -5.34 -33.37
C LEU A 240 -24.14 -5.23 -34.45
N THR A 241 -25.33 -4.73 -34.13
CA THR A 241 -26.41 -4.50 -35.10
C THR A 241 -26.14 -3.35 -36.08
N PHE A 242 -25.13 -2.51 -35.82
CA PHE A 242 -24.81 -1.35 -36.66
C PHE A 242 -23.43 -1.50 -37.32
N ASN A 243 -23.39 -1.35 -38.64
CA ASN A 243 -22.13 -1.43 -39.40
C ASN A 243 -21.32 -0.11 -39.40
N THR A 244 -21.91 1.01 -38.98
CA THR A 244 -21.26 2.32 -38.97
C THR A 244 -21.58 3.10 -37.69
N LEU A 245 -20.61 3.87 -37.22
CA LEU A 245 -20.77 4.80 -36.10
C LEU A 245 -21.44 6.07 -36.61
N SER A 246 -22.75 6.17 -36.39
CA SER A 246 -23.59 7.34 -36.67
C SER A 246 -24.25 7.84 -35.39
N ILE A 247 -24.79 9.06 -35.40
CA ILE A 247 -25.54 9.60 -34.25
C ILE A 247 -26.70 8.66 -33.86
N LYS A 248 -27.33 8.03 -34.86
CA LYS A 248 -28.40 7.05 -34.67
C LYS A 248 -27.91 5.77 -33.97
N SER A 249 -26.76 5.23 -34.37
CA SER A 249 -26.20 4.01 -33.76
C SER A 249 -25.74 4.29 -32.32
N THR A 250 -25.05 5.41 -32.09
CA THR A 250 -24.59 5.81 -30.75
C THR A 250 -25.77 6.03 -29.81
N SER A 251 -26.83 6.71 -30.26
CA SER A 251 -28.03 6.92 -29.45
C SER A 251 -28.75 5.62 -29.13
N SER A 252 -28.78 4.68 -30.08
CA SER A 252 -29.37 3.34 -29.87
C SER A 252 -28.58 2.52 -28.84
N ILE A 253 -27.24 2.58 -28.89
CA ILE A 253 -26.37 1.90 -27.92
C ILE A 253 -26.58 2.49 -26.52
N ILE A 254 -26.59 3.82 -26.39
CA ILE A 254 -26.81 4.47 -25.08
C ILE A 254 -28.21 4.14 -24.55
N LEU A 255 -29.24 4.13 -25.39
CA LEU A 255 -30.60 3.71 -25.00
C LEU A 255 -30.66 2.26 -24.49
N ALA A 256 -29.88 1.35 -25.08
CA ALA A 256 -29.83 -0.04 -24.65
C ALA A 256 -29.15 -0.22 -23.29
N ILE A 257 -28.20 0.66 -22.95
CA ILE A 257 -27.42 0.67 -21.70
C ILE A 257 -28.20 1.38 -20.57
N LEU A 258 -28.92 2.45 -20.90
CA LEU A 258 -29.49 3.40 -19.94
C LEU A 258 -30.43 2.78 -18.87
N PRO A 259 -31.34 1.83 -19.17
CA PRO A 259 -32.19 1.19 -18.16
C PRO A 259 -31.39 0.45 -17.08
N TYR A 260 -30.31 -0.22 -17.48
CA TYR A 260 -29.48 -1.00 -16.56
C TYR A 260 -28.59 -0.12 -15.69
N LEU A 261 -28.05 0.97 -16.25
CA LEU A 261 -27.34 1.99 -15.47
C LEU A 261 -28.25 2.64 -14.43
N THR A 262 -29.46 3.02 -14.84
CA THR A 262 -30.42 3.68 -13.95
C THR A 262 -30.93 2.73 -12.88
N PHE A 263 -31.19 1.45 -13.19
CA PHE A 263 -31.49 0.43 -12.20
C PHE A 263 -30.35 0.24 -11.18
N SER A 264 -29.10 0.19 -11.65
CA SER A 264 -27.91 0.07 -10.78
C SER A 264 -27.81 1.24 -9.78
N ILE A 265 -28.07 2.47 -10.22
CA ILE A 265 -28.05 3.64 -9.34
C ILE A 265 -29.23 3.61 -8.35
N ILE A 266 -30.44 3.32 -8.85
CA ILE A 266 -31.65 3.29 -8.04
C ILE A 266 -31.55 2.22 -6.95
N ILE A 267 -31.10 1.01 -7.27
CA ILE A 267 -31.02 -0.07 -6.29
C ILE A 267 -30.02 0.27 -5.18
N LEU A 268 -28.89 0.91 -5.49
CA LEU A 268 -27.92 1.37 -4.49
C LEU A 268 -28.53 2.40 -3.52
N TYR A 269 -29.26 3.39 -4.03
CA TYR A 269 -29.95 4.36 -3.18
C TYR A 269 -31.09 3.72 -2.41
N PHE A 270 -31.78 2.74 -2.99
CA PHE A 270 -32.83 1.99 -2.34
C PHE A 270 -32.30 1.13 -1.19
N GLY A 271 -31.14 0.49 -1.35
CA GLY A 271 -30.46 -0.23 -0.27
C GLY A 271 -30.08 0.69 0.90
N LYS A 272 -29.57 1.89 0.60
CA LYS A 272 -29.30 2.92 1.62
C LYS A 272 -30.58 3.43 2.29
N LEU A 273 -31.65 3.59 1.54
CA LEU A 273 -32.96 3.97 2.05
C LEU A 273 -33.47 2.93 3.04
N ILE A 274 -33.40 1.64 2.70
CA ILE A 274 -33.82 0.54 3.59
C ILE A 274 -32.96 0.51 4.85
N SER A 275 -31.63 0.61 4.72
CA SER A 275 -30.74 0.56 5.89
C SER A 275 -30.98 1.73 6.85
N ARG A 276 -31.20 2.95 6.34
CA ARG A 276 -31.57 4.11 7.16
C ARG A 276 -32.98 4.02 7.74
N ALA A 277 -33.94 3.47 6.99
CA ALA A 277 -35.31 3.27 7.46
C ALA A 277 -35.37 2.29 8.64
N LEU A 278 -34.56 1.23 8.61
CA LEU A 278 -34.44 0.27 9.71
C LEU A 278 -33.92 0.92 11.00
N ILE A 279 -33.01 1.90 10.87
CA ILE A 279 -32.40 2.63 12.02
C ILE A 279 -33.26 3.86 12.42
N LYS A 280 -34.39 4.12 11.73
CA LYS A 280 -35.24 5.32 11.91
C LYS A 280 -34.45 6.64 11.82
N ASP A 281 -33.44 6.69 10.95
CA ASP A 281 -32.68 7.92 10.70
C ASP A 281 -33.60 8.99 10.07
N ILE A 282 -33.56 10.22 10.57
CA ILE A 282 -34.40 11.32 10.06
C ILE A 282 -34.02 11.70 8.61
N LYS A 283 -32.82 11.31 8.17
CA LYS A 283 -32.24 11.67 6.86
C LYS A 283 -32.70 10.79 5.69
N ILE A 284 -33.63 9.86 5.86
CA ILE A 284 -34.13 8.95 4.81
C ILE A 284 -34.58 9.69 3.53
N TRP A 285 -35.17 10.88 3.68
CA TRP A 285 -35.68 11.68 2.57
C TRP A 285 -34.59 12.08 1.55
N HIS A 286 -33.32 12.19 1.97
CA HIS A 286 -32.21 12.47 1.05
C HIS A 286 -32.02 11.36 0.01
N ASP A 287 -32.16 10.10 0.42
CA ASP A 287 -32.00 8.96 -0.49
C ASP A 287 -33.25 8.78 -1.36
N MET A 288 -34.44 9.12 -0.86
CA MET A 288 -35.66 9.22 -1.68
C MET A 288 -35.54 10.26 -2.80
N LEU A 289 -35.03 11.46 -2.50
CA LEU A 289 -34.82 12.50 -3.51
C LEU A 289 -33.84 12.07 -4.59
N LYS A 290 -32.77 11.33 -4.23
CA LYS A 290 -31.83 10.79 -5.23
C LYS A 290 -32.47 9.75 -6.13
N ILE A 291 -33.36 8.89 -5.61
CA ILE A 291 -34.12 7.93 -6.42
C ILE A 291 -35.03 8.67 -7.41
N VAL A 292 -35.79 9.65 -6.93
CA VAL A 292 -36.69 10.45 -7.78
C VAL A 292 -35.89 11.20 -8.85
N ALA A 293 -34.77 11.82 -8.49
CA ALA A 293 -33.88 12.49 -9.43
C ALA A 293 -33.33 11.52 -10.50
N SER A 294 -32.96 10.30 -10.10
CA SER A 294 -32.46 9.27 -11.03
C SER A 294 -33.54 8.83 -12.03
N ILE A 295 -34.79 8.68 -11.58
CA ILE A 295 -35.94 8.34 -12.43
C ILE A 295 -36.26 9.48 -13.40
N LEU A 296 -36.25 10.73 -12.93
CA LEU A 296 -36.47 11.89 -13.79
C LEU A 296 -35.37 12.02 -14.86
N ALA A 297 -34.11 11.83 -14.46
CA ALA A 297 -32.98 11.83 -15.38
C ALA A 297 -33.12 10.72 -16.44
N TYR A 298 -33.57 9.52 -16.06
CA TYR A 298 -33.86 8.43 -17.00
C TYR A 298 -34.85 8.87 -18.07
N PHE A 299 -36.01 9.40 -17.68
CA PHE A 299 -37.04 9.80 -18.63
C PHE A 299 -36.55 10.88 -19.60
N ILE A 300 -35.92 11.93 -19.08
CA ILE A 300 -35.39 13.03 -19.90
C ILE A 300 -34.33 12.52 -20.88
N LEU A 301 -33.35 11.75 -20.41
CA LEU A 301 -32.30 11.20 -21.27
C LEU A 301 -32.86 10.22 -22.30
N SER A 302 -33.80 9.37 -21.91
CA SER A 302 -34.41 8.39 -22.81
C SER A 302 -35.19 9.07 -23.96
N ASP A 303 -35.88 10.18 -23.68
CA ASP A 303 -36.65 10.90 -24.69
C ASP A 303 -35.73 11.64 -25.67
N ILE A 304 -34.69 12.31 -25.16
CA ILE A 304 -33.66 12.95 -25.99
C ILE A 304 -33.00 11.92 -26.91
N LEU A 305 -32.59 10.77 -26.37
CA LEU A 305 -31.91 9.75 -27.16
C LEU A 305 -32.83 9.07 -28.17
N LYS A 306 -34.14 8.90 -27.88
CA LYS A 306 -35.12 8.39 -28.84
C LYS A 306 -35.29 9.31 -30.03
N ASN A 307 -35.30 10.63 -29.82
CA ASN A 307 -35.36 11.60 -30.91
C ASN A 307 -34.10 11.59 -31.78
N LEU A 308 -32.92 11.48 -31.15
CA LEU A 308 -31.66 11.31 -31.89
C LEU A 308 -31.66 10.00 -32.68
N GLN A 309 -32.25 8.93 -32.14
CA GLN A 309 -32.42 7.65 -32.84
C GLN A 309 -33.40 7.76 -34.03
N SER A 310 -34.45 8.56 -33.93
CA SER A 310 -35.42 8.80 -35.01
C SER A 310 -34.93 9.82 -36.06
N GLY A 311 -33.72 10.36 -35.90
CA GLY A 311 -33.11 11.29 -36.86
C GLY A 311 -33.45 12.76 -36.63
N ILE A 312 -34.01 13.12 -35.47
CA ILE A 312 -34.26 14.49 -35.06
C ILE A 312 -33.04 14.97 -34.27
N TYR A 313 -32.13 15.67 -34.95
CA TYR A 313 -30.85 16.09 -34.37
C TYR A 313 -30.89 17.44 -33.66
N VAL A 314 -32.05 18.08 -33.59
CA VAL A 314 -32.24 19.36 -32.89
C VAL A 314 -32.73 19.08 -31.49
N ILE A 315 -31.94 19.49 -30.49
CA ILE A 315 -32.38 19.50 -29.09
C ILE A 315 -33.46 20.58 -28.97
N GLN A 316 -34.71 20.16 -28.85
CA GLN A 316 -35.84 21.07 -28.73
C GLN A 316 -35.75 21.87 -27.42
N LEU A 317 -36.15 23.14 -27.48
CA LEU A 317 -36.19 24.05 -26.33
C LEU A 317 -37.03 23.49 -25.16
N GLN A 318 -38.01 22.64 -25.47
CA GLN A 318 -38.84 21.92 -24.50
C GLN A 318 -38.01 21.05 -23.53
N TYR A 319 -36.90 20.46 -23.96
CA TYR A 319 -36.04 19.65 -23.08
C TYR A 319 -35.29 20.49 -22.05
N LEU A 320 -34.86 21.69 -22.45
CA LEU A 320 -34.26 22.64 -21.54
C LEU A 320 -35.28 23.08 -20.47
N TYR A 321 -36.52 23.38 -20.89
CA TYR A 321 -37.60 23.70 -19.95
C TYR A 321 -37.91 22.56 -18.98
N LEU A 322 -38.00 21.32 -19.47
CA LEU A 322 -38.27 20.16 -18.63
C LEU A 322 -37.14 19.91 -17.62
N LEU A 323 -35.88 20.11 -18.02
CA LEU A 323 -34.71 19.97 -17.15
C LEU A 323 -34.66 21.08 -16.09
N LEU A 324 -34.95 22.32 -16.47
CA LEU A 324 -35.05 23.44 -15.54
C LEU A 324 -36.20 23.26 -14.55
N LEU A 325 -37.38 22.85 -15.02
CA LEU A 325 -38.55 22.61 -14.17
C LEU A 325 -38.31 21.47 -13.19
N SER A 326 -37.79 20.33 -13.65
CA SER A 326 -37.48 19.19 -12.78
C SER A 326 -36.41 19.53 -11.75
N SER A 327 -35.36 20.26 -12.14
CA SER A 327 -34.33 20.76 -11.21
C SER A 327 -34.92 21.72 -10.18
N PHE A 328 -35.78 22.65 -10.60
CA PHE A 328 -36.45 23.59 -9.70
C PHE A 328 -37.35 22.86 -8.68
N VAL A 329 -38.16 21.90 -9.12
CA VAL A 329 -39.02 21.10 -8.23
C VAL A 329 -38.18 20.31 -7.22
N LEU A 330 -37.08 19.68 -7.65
CA LEU A 330 -36.18 18.95 -6.75
C LEU A 330 -35.51 19.86 -5.72
N ILE A 331 -35.09 21.06 -6.13
CA ILE A 331 -34.46 22.03 -5.22
C ILE A 331 -35.48 22.58 -4.22
N VAL A 332 -36.68 22.95 -4.67
CA VAL A 332 -37.75 23.45 -3.78
C VAL A 332 -38.17 22.38 -2.78
N THR A 333 -38.37 21.13 -3.24
CA THR A 333 -38.70 20.02 -2.34
C THR A 333 -37.57 19.73 -1.36
N TYR A 334 -36.31 19.81 -1.78
CA TYR A 334 -35.16 19.68 -0.89
C TYR A 334 -35.15 20.75 0.21
N PHE A 335 -35.30 22.04 -0.14
CA PHE A 335 -35.33 23.11 0.86
C PHE A 335 -36.54 23.01 1.80
N GLY A 336 -37.70 22.60 1.29
CA GLY A 336 -38.89 22.34 2.11
C GLY A 336 -38.63 21.24 3.15
N LEU A 337 -38.09 20.10 2.71
CA LEU A 337 -37.77 18.97 3.59
C LEU A 337 -36.65 19.29 4.59
N LEU A 338 -35.63 20.07 4.18
CA LEU A 338 -34.55 20.51 5.06
C LEU A 338 -35.06 21.40 6.20
N ASN A 339 -36.04 22.26 5.94
CA ASN A 339 -36.66 23.08 6.98
C ASN A 339 -37.47 22.23 7.99
N VAL A 340 -38.12 21.17 7.51
CA VAL A 340 -38.83 20.19 8.37
C VAL A 340 -37.85 19.36 9.21
N GLU A 341 -36.69 19.00 8.65
CA GLU A 341 -35.63 18.33 9.40
C GLU A 341 -35.08 19.23 10.51
N LYS A 342 -34.73 20.48 10.18
CA LYS A 342 -34.23 21.46 11.16
C LYS A 342 -35.23 21.77 12.27
N SER A 343 -36.54 21.75 11.98
CA SER A 343 -37.56 21.98 13.00
C SER A 343 -37.74 20.78 13.94
N ARG A 344 -37.65 19.53 13.44
CA ARG A 344 -37.71 18.31 14.27
C ARG A 344 -36.47 18.12 15.16
N VAL A 345 -35.29 18.52 14.68
CA VAL A 345 -34.05 18.45 15.47
C VAL A 345 -34.03 19.48 16.61
N LYS A 346 -34.76 20.60 16.49
CA LYS A 346 -34.90 21.59 17.57
C LYS A 346 -35.95 21.22 18.63
N SER A 347 -36.80 20.22 18.36
CA SER A 347 -37.88 19.78 19.27
C SER A 347 -37.55 18.52 20.07
N GLN A 348 -36.35 17.95 19.88
CA GLN A 348 -35.75 16.92 20.72
C GLN A 348 -34.62 17.56 21.52
#